data_AF-X1B4R1-F1
#
_entry.id   AF-X1B4R1-F1
#
_cell.length_a   1.000
_cell.length_b   1.000
_cell.length_c   1.000
_cell.angle_alpha   90.00
_cell.angle_beta   90.00
_cell.angle_gamma   90.00
#
_symmetry.space_group_name_H-M   'P 1'
#
loop_
_entity.id
_entity.type
_entity.pdbx_description
1 polymer ?
#
loop_
_entity_poly.entity_id
_entity_poly.type
_entity_poly.pdbx_seq_one_letter_code
_entity_poly.pdbx_strand_id
1 'polypeptide(L)'
;MKAKDVNNVKSDWSYPKIIYIVDMPIFEIGNITGNLFKVSTVIRNIGGVDATKVNWSITLDGGIILLGKETTGNILSLPAGDEKTINSSVIFGFGKTVITATAECAGGLSGTKTRDASVFLFFIFSDLKNKK
;
A
#
# COMPACT_ATOMS: atom_id res chain seq x y z
N MET A 1 17.89 -24.34 -31.37
CA MET A 1 19.13 -24.87 -31.97
C MET A 1 18.83 -26.25 -32.53
N LYS A 2 19.45 -26.69 -33.62
CA LYS A 2 19.31 -28.07 -34.13
C LYS A 2 20.44 -28.92 -33.59
N ALA A 3 20.10 -29.92 -32.79
CA ALA A 3 21.05 -30.95 -32.39
C ALA A 3 21.04 -32.06 -33.45
N LYS A 4 22.22 -32.56 -33.79
CA LYS A 4 22.40 -33.82 -34.52
C LYS A 4 23.08 -34.80 -33.60
N ASP A 5 22.68 -36.06 -33.65
CA ASP A 5 23.42 -37.11 -32.95
C ASP A 5 24.66 -37.54 -33.75
N VAL A 6 25.44 -38.45 -33.18
CA VAL A 6 26.64 -39.02 -33.80
C VAL A 6 26.34 -39.84 -35.07
N ASN A 7 25.07 -40.20 -35.28
CA ASN A 7 24.58 -40.94 -36.43
C ASN A 7 23.96 -40.03 -37.50
N ASN A 8 24.14 -38.71 -37.37
CA ASN A 8 23.68 -37.69 -38.32
C ASN A 8 22.15 -37.56 -38.41
N VAL A 9 21.40 -38.11 -37.45
CA VAL A 9 19.94 -37.93 -37.32
C VAL A 9 19.70 -36.56 -36.68
N LYS A 10 18.77 -35.79 -37.27
CA LYS A 10 18.43 -34.44 -36.82
C LYS A 10 17.08 -34.47 -36.12
N SER A 11 16.99 -33.84 -34.95
CA SER A 11 15.69 -33.61 -34.31
C SER A 11 14.87 -32.58 -35.10
N ASP A 12 13.56 -32.68 -34.99
CA ASP A 12 12.65 -31.64 -35.46
C ASP A 12 12.91 -30.31 -34.72
N TRP A 13 12.54 -29.22 -35.37
CA TRP A 13 12.60 -27.90 -34.74
C TRP A 13 11.58 -27.80 -33.61
N SER A 14 11.99 -27.23 -32.47
CA SER A 14 11.03 -26.81 -31.44
C SER A 14 10.21 -25.63 -31.96
N TYR A 15 8.91 -25.64 -31.67
CA TYR A 15 8.06 -24.47 -31.90
C TYR A 15 8.57 -23.26 -31.10
N PRO A 16 8.50 -22.04 -31.66
CA PRO A 16 8.84 -20.83 -30.92
C PRO A 16 7.84 -20.65 -29.77
N LYS A 17 8.36 -20.31 -28.59
CA LYS A 17 7.53 -19.97 -27.42
C LYS A 17 7.25 -18.47 -27.44
N ILE A 18 6.00 -18.10 -27.64
CA ILE A 18 5.55 -16.70 -27.57
C ILE A 18 5.32 -16.36 -26.09
N ILE A 19 5.86 -15.22 -25.65
CA ILE A 19 5.65 -14.67 -24.31
C ILE A 19 4.79 -13.42 -24.48
N TYR A 20 3.66 -13.35 -23.76
CA TYR A 20 2.84 -12.15 -23.68
C TYR A 20 3.26 -11.36 -22.44
N ILE A 21 3.67 -10.11 -22.62
CA ILE A 21 3.88 -9.16 -21.52
C ILE A 21 2.55 -8.44 -21.35
N VAL A 22 1.85 -8.72 -20.25
CA VAL A 22 0.65 -7.98 -19.88
C VAL A 22 1.12 -6.77 -19.09
N ASP A 23 0.86 -5.58 -19.63
CA ASP A 23 1.08 -4.34 -18.89
C ASP A 23 -0.15 -4.06 -18.01
N MET A 24 0.09 -3.62 -16.77
CA MET A 24 -0.95 -3.38 -15.77
C MET A 24 -0.50 -2.34 -14.75
N PRO A 25 -1.43 -1.70 -14.02
CA PRO A 25 -1.06 -0.87 -12.88
C PRO A 25 -0.37 -1.70 -11.80
N ILE A 26 0.70 -1.16 -11.22
CA ILE A 26 1.41 -1.78 -10.09
C ILE A 26 1.62 -0.68 -9.06
N PHE A 27 1.13 -0.89 -7.84
CA PHE A 27 1.24 0.13 -6.80
C PHE A 27 2.42 -0.11 -5.87
N GLU A 28 3.18 0.95 -5.64
CA GLU A 28 4.17 1.03 -4.58
C GLU A 28 3.72 2.04 -3.53
N ILE A 29 3.81 1.65 -2.26
CA ILE A 29 3.48 2.51 -1.13
C ILE A 29 4.77 3.04 -0.53
N GLY A 30 4.90 4.36 -0.47
CA GLY A 30 6.04 5.08 0.08
C GLY A 30 6.17 4.97 1.61
N ASN A 31 7.08 5.76 2.15
CA ASN A 31 7.30 5.80 3.60
C ASN A 31 6.07 6.34 4.33
N ILE A 32 5.65 5.62 5.35
CA ILE A 32 4.57 6.02 6.25
C ILE A 32 5.15 6.99 7.28
N THR A 33 4.65 8.23 7.29
CA THR A 33 5.08 9.28 8.21
C THR A 33 3.95 9.69 9.14
N GLY A 34 4.23 9.76 10.44
CA GLY A 34 3.30 10.29 11.44
C GLY A 34 3.48 11.80 11.61
N ASN A 35 2.36 12.52 11.55
CA ASN A 35 2.24 13.95 11.83
C ASN A 35 1.32 14.16 13.04
N LEU A 36 1.07 15.42 13.42
CA LEU A 36 0.11 15.73 14.48
C LEU A 36 -1.29 15.21 14.08
N PHE A 37 -1.82 14.28 14.89
CA PHE A 37 -3.10 13.58 14.70
C PHE A 37 -3.28 12.73 13.44
N LYS A 38 -2.32 12.65 12.53
CA LYS A 38 -2.53 11.99 11.23
C LYS A 38 -1.32 11.21 10.79
N VAL A 39 -1.56 10.25 9.90
CA VAL A 39 -0.53 9.54 9.17
C VAL A 39 -0.66 9.87 7.69
N SER A 40 0.47 10.02 7.02
CA SER A 40 0.56 10.32 5.59
C SER A 40 1.46 9.29 4.90
N THR A 41 1.15 8.96 3.66
CA THR A 41 2.03 8.18 2.78
C THR A 41 1.74 8.53 1.32
N VAL A 42 2.60 8.10 0.42
CA VAL A 42 2.48 8.29 -1.03
C VAL A 42 2.16 6.96 -1.69
N ILE A 43 1.17 6.94 -2.58
CA ILE A 43 0.89 5.82 -3.48
C ILE A 43 1.46 6.18 -4.85
N ARG A 44 2.29 5.31 -5.41
CA ARG A 44 2.91 5.48 -6.74
C ARG A 44 2.39 4.39 -7.67
N ASN A 45 2.02 4.74 -8.89
CA ASN A 45 1.78 3.75 -9.95
C ASN A 45 3.09 3.53 -10.72
N ILE A 46 3.78 2.44 -10.41
CA ILE A 46 5.04 2.05 -11.06
C ILE A 46 4.82 1.07 -12.24
N GLY A 47 3.56 0.75 -12.54
CA GLY A 47 3.19 -0.02 -13.74
C GLY A 47 3.21 0.83 -15.00
N GLY A 48 3.08 0.20 -16.17
CA GLY A 48 3.06 0.89 -17.47
C GLY A 48 1.66 1.33 -17.94
N VAL A 49 0.61 1.02 -17.16
CA VAL A 49 -0.79 1.36 -17.48
C VAL A 49 -1.38 2.29 -16.42
N ASP A 50 -2.18 3.25 -16.86
CA ASP A 50 -2.95 4.14 -16.00
C ASP A 50 -3.94 3.36 -15.13
N ALA A 51 -3.97 3.70 -13.84
CA ALA A 51 -4.95 3.16 -12.92
C ALA A 51 -6.21 4.03 -12.86
N THR A 52 -7.37 3.38 -12.71
CA THR A 52 -8.62 4.06 -12.42
C THR A 52 -9.28 3.46 -11.19
N LYS A 53 -10.00 4.30 -10.43
CA LYS A 53 -10.72 3.92 -9.20
C LYS A 53 -9.82 3.16 -8.21
N VAL A 54 -8.64 3.69 -7.92
CA VAL A 54 -7.71 3.08 -6.96
C VAL A 54 -8.29 3.21 -5.57
N ASN A 55 -8.70 2.09 -4.99
CA ASN A 55 -9.13 2.02 -3.61
C ASN A 55 -7.88 1.93 -2.73
N TRP A 56 -7.87 2.69 -1.64
CA TRP A 56 -6.78 2.66 -0.69
C TRP A 56 -7.31 2.65 0.72
N SER A 57 -6.52 2.10 1.64
CA SER A 57 -6.79 2.19 3.07
C SER A 57 -5.53 2.43 3.88
N ILE A 58 -5.72 3.03 5.05
CA ILE A 58 -4.75 3.12 6.13
C ILE A 58 -5.44 2.55 7.37
N THR A 59 -4.89 1.47 7.92
CA THR A 59 -5.40 0.79 9.10
C THR A 59 -4.38 0.79 10.22
N LEU A 60 -4.86 0.86 11.46
CA LEU A 60 -4.07 0.78 12.68
C LEU A 60 -4.48 -0.46 13.46
N ASP A 61 -3.53 -1.35 13.70
CA ASP A 61 -3.72 -2.54 14.54
C ASP A 61 -2.95 -2.43 15.86
N GLY A 62 -3.53 -2.91 16.96
CA GLY A 62 -3.03 -2.70 18.31
C GLY A 62 -3.32 -1.31 18.90
N GLY A 63 -2.82 -1.08 20.11
CA GLY A 63 -3.11 0.12 20.89
C GLY A 63 -4.59 0.29 21.26
N ILE A 64 -4.89 1.35 21.99
CA ILE A 64 -6.26 1.80 22.27
C ILE A 64 -6.54 2.95 21.31
N ILE A 65 -7.07 2.64 20.13
CA ILE A 65 -7.44 3.65 19.12
C ILE A 65 -8.94 3.96 19.25
N LEU A 66 -9.26 5.14 19.78
CA LEU A 66 -10.63 5.60 19.99
C LEU A 66 -11.26 6.14 18.70
N LEU A 67 -10.45 6.77 17.84
CA LEU A 67 -10.87 7.34 16.55
C LEU A 67 -9.79 7.14 15.50
N GLY A 68 -10.20 6.98 14.24
CA GLY A 68 -9.30 6.92 13.09
C GLY A 68 -8.56 5.59 12.93
N LYS A 69 -9.07 4.49 13.50
CA LYS A 69 -8.48 3.15 13.37
C LYS A 69 -8.37 2.70 11.90
N GLU A 70 -9.32 3.12 11.07
CA GLU A 70 -9.31 2.86 9.64
C GLU A 70 -9.67 4.15 8.90
N THR A 71 -8.98 4.40 7.79
CA THR A 71 -9.32 5.43 6.82
C THR A 71 -9.26 4.81 5.44
N THR A 72 -10.31 4.98 4.65
CA THR A 72 -10.37 4.52 3.27
C THR A 72 -10.59 5.70 2.34
N GLY A 73 -10.28 5.50 1.07
CA GLY A 73 -10.61 6.45 0.03
C GLY A 73 -10.45 5.86 -1.36
N ASN A 74 -10.75 6.70 -2.35
CA ASN A 74 -10.65 6.35 -3.76
C ASN A 74 -9.89 7.46 -4.51
N ILE A 75 -8.93 7.07 -5.34
CA ILE A 75 -8.29 7.95 -6.31
C ILE A 75 -8.90 7.62 -7.67
N LEU A 76 -9.62 8.59 -8.26
CA LEU A 76 -10.37 8.36 -9.51
C LEU A 76 -9.46 7.92 -10.67
N SER A 77 -8.28 8.52 -10.77
CA SER A 77 -7.26 8.17 -11.75
C SER A 77 -5.86 8.44 -11.20
N LEU A 78 -4.95 7.50 -11.44
CA LEU A 78 -3.53 7.61 -11.13
C LEU A 78 -2.73 7.11 -12.36
N PRO A 79 -2.26 8.03 -13.22
CA PRO A 79 -1.51 7.66 -14.43
C PRO A 79 -0.26 6.83 -14.15
N ALA A 80 0.23 6.12 -15.17
CA ALA A 80 1.50 5.40 -15.10
C ALA A 80 2.65 6.37 -14.79
N GLY A 81 3.48 6.04 -13.79
CA GLY A 81 4.60 6.87 -13.33
C GLY A 81 4.23 7.98 -12.33
N ASP A 82 2.94 8.26 -12.15
CA ASP A 82 2.47 9.31 -11.24
C ASP A 82 2.31 8.81 -9.80
N GLU A 83 2.20 9.77 -8.88
CA GLU A 83 2.00 9.50 -7.46
C GLU A 83 0.97 10.42 -6.80
N LYS A 84 0.37 9.93 -5.73
CA LYS A 84 -0.59 10.68 -4.92
C LYS A 84 -0.32 10.50 -3.43
N THR A 85 -0.26 11.61 -2.71
CA THR A 85 -0.23 11.59 -1.24
C THR A 85 -1.64 11.33 -0.70
N ILE A 86 -1.76 10.35 0.19
CA ILE A 86 -2.95 10.07 0.98
C ILE A 86 -2.71 10.38 2.45
N ASN A 87 -3.79 10.72 3.16
CA ASN A 87 -3.75 11.06 4.56
C ASN A 87 -4.84 10.28 5.29
N SER A 88 -4.52 9.84 6.51
CA SER A 88 -5.53 9.28 7.40
C SER A 88 -6.52 10.36 7.84
N SER A 89 -7.66 9.90 8.35
CA SER A 89 -8.50 10.69 9.23
C SER A 89 -7.76 11.03 10.53
N VAL A 90 -8.36 11.88 11.36
CA VAL A 90 -7.81 12.22 12.68
C VAL A 90 -7.75 10.95 13.53
N ILE A 91 -6.54 10.61 13.97
CA ILE A 91 -6.24 9.48 14.85
C ILE A 91 -6.21 9.98 16.28
N PHE A 92 -7.00 9.33 17.12
CA PHE A 92 -7.00 9.56 18.56
C PHE A 92 -6.87 8.23 19.26
N GLY A 93 -5.75 8.02 19.94
CA GLY A 93 -5.47 6.76 20.61
C GLY A 93 -4.24 6.78 21.51
N PHE A 94 -3.96 5.66 22.16
CA PHE A 94 -2.78 5.48 22.99
C PHE A 94 -2.17 4.09 22.81
N GLY A 95 -0.84 4.02 22.73
CA GLY A 95 -0.09 2.76 22.75
C GLY A 95 0.58 2.43 21.42
N LYS A 96 1.28 1.28 21.39
CA LYS A 96 1.97 0.78 20.21
C LYS A 96 0.95 0.27 19.20
N THR A 97 1.14 0.63 17.93
CA THR A 97 0.28 0.22 16.83
C THR A 97 1.10 -0.14 15.61
N VAL A 98 0.53 -0.95 14.74
CA VAL A 98 1.05 -1.28 13.42
C VAL A 98 0.18 -0.59 12.38
N ILE A 99 0.76 0.36 11.65
CA ILE A 99 0.07 1.04 10.56
C ILE A 99 0.26 0.22 9.29
N THR A 100 -0.83 -0.11 8.61
CA THR A 100 -0.81 -0.75 7.29
C THR A 100 -1.50 0.15 6.27
N ALA A 101 -0.80 0.47 5.19
CA ALA A 101 -1.35 1.22 4.07
C ALA A 101 -1.41 0.32 2.83
N THR A 102 -2.56 0.32 2.15
CA THR A 102 -2.79 -0.49 0.95
C THR A 102 -3.34 0.35 -0.19
N ALA A 103 -3.07 -0.07 -1.43
CA ALA A 103 -3.68 0.46 -2.63
C ALA A 103 -3.96 -0.66 -3.63
N GLU A 104 -5.14 -0.66 -4.24
CA GLU A 104 -5.56 -1.66 -5.21
C GLU A 104 -6.55 -1.09 -6.24
N CYS A 105 -6.58 -1.68 -7.43
CA CYS A 105 -7.58 -1.39 -8.45
C CYS A 105 -7.93 -2.66 -9.22
N ALA A 106 -9.03 -2.64 -9.97
CA ALA A 106 -9.40 -3.77 -10.82
C ALA A 106 -8.32 -4.01 -11.89
N GLY A 107 -7.81 -5.24 -11.98
CA GLY A 107 -6.81 -5.64 -12.98
C GLY A 107 -5.38 -5.13 -12.72
N GLY A 108 -5.10 -4.50 -11.57
CA GLY A 108 -3.76 -4.10 -11.17
C GLY A 108 -3.19 -4.96 -10.04
N LEU A 109 -1.88 -4.87 -9.81
CA LEU A 109 -1.24 -5.44 -8.63
C LEU A 109 -1.33 -4.47 -7.46
N SER A 110 -1.79 -4.99 -6.32
CA SER A 110 -1.91 -4.20 -5.09
C SER A 110 -0.54 -3.91 -4.47
N GLY A 111 -0.46 -2.74 -3.83
CA GLY A 111 0.69 -2.32 -3.03
C GLY A 111 0.32 -2.30 -1.57
N THR A 112 1.20 -2.80 -0.71
CA THR A 112 1.02 -2.80 0.75
C THR A 112 2.31 -2.41 1.45
N LYS A 113 2.21 -1.56 2.48
CA LYS A 113 3.32 -1.24 3.37
C LYS A 113 2.86 -1.20 4.81
N THR A 114 3.71 -1.70 5.68
CA THR A 114 3.47 -1.73 7.12
C THR A 114 4.57 -1.01 7.87
N ARG A 115 4.21 -0.34 8.97
CA ARG A 115 5.15 0.39 9.84
C ARG A 115 4.69 0.38 11.29
N ASP A 116 5.61 0.04 12.20
CA ASP A 116 5.39 0.18 13.64
C ASP A 116 5.35 1.66 14.05
N ALA A 117 4.42 2.01 14.93
CA ALA A 117 4.23 3.35 15.44
C ALA A 117 3.75 3.34 16.91
N SER A 118 3.68 4.51 17.51
CA SER A 118 3.06 4.71 18.82
C SER A 118 2.15 5.93 18.77
N VAL A 119 0.93 5.79 19.27
CA VAL A 119 -0.07 6.87 19.35
C VAL A 119 -0.11 7.39 20.78
N PHE A 120 -0.25 8.71 20.93
CA PHE A 120 -0.31 9.37 22.23
C PHE A 120 -1.52 10.32 22.30
N LEU A 121 -2.43 10.05 23.23
CA LEU A 121 -3.79 10.59 23.37
C LEU A 121 -3.88 12.10 23.72
N PHE A 122 -2.76 12.72 24.08
CA PHE A 122 -2.69 14.07 24.69
C PHE A 122 -3.61 14.21 25.93
N PHE A 123 -3.28 13.50 27.02
CA PHE A 123 -4.06 13.56 28.27
C PHE A 123 -3.99 14.93 28.98
N ILE A 124 -5.13 15.39 29.50
CA ILE A 124 -5.23 16.46 30.52
C ILE A 124 -5.76 15.81 31.81
N PHE A 125 -4.99 15.90 32.89
CA PHE A 125 -5.42 15.47 34.22
C PHE A 125 -5.89 16.68 35.03
N SER A 126 -7.05 16.57 35.68
CA SER A 126 -7.52 17.52 36.70
C SER A 126 -7.62 16.84 38.05
N ASP A 127 -7.00 17.42 39.08
CA ASP A 127 -7.10 16.95 40.46
C ASP A 127 -8.46 17.38 41.05
N LEU A 128 -9.25 16.43 41.55
CA LEU A 128 -10.42 16.71 42.38
C LEU A 128 -9.91 16.99 43.80
N LYS A 129 -9.52 18.24 44.06
CA LYS A 129 -9.41 18.70 45.44
C LYS A 129 -10.79 18.64 46.07
N ASN A 130 -10.98 17.63 46.92
CA ASN A 130 -12.09 17.55 47.86
C ASN A 130 -12.11 18.87 48.65
N LYS A 131 -13.11 19.72 48.39
CA LYS A 131 -13.37 20.88 49.25
C LYS A 131 -13.89 20.32 50.57
N LYS A 132 -13.19 20.68 51.65
CA LYS A 132 -13.59 20.45 53.04
C LYS A 132 -15.05 20.80 53.28
#